data_AF-A0A671VDG2-F1
#
_entry.id   AF-A0A671VDG2-F1
#
_cell.length_a   1.000
_cell.length_b   1.000
_cell.length_c   1.000
_cell.angle_alpha   90.00
_cell.angle_beta   90.00
_cell.angle_gamma   90.00
#
_symmetry.space_group_name_H-M   'P 1'
#
loop_
_entity.id
_entity.type
_entity.pdbx_description
1 polymer ?
#
loop_
_entity_poly.entity_id
_entity_poly.type
_entity_poly.pdbx_seq_one_letter_code
_entity_poly.pdbx_strand_id
1 'polypeptide(L)'
;MSQIANVKNVSAGCNAGKIGADNTYDVQGGVGKNASLGNVTDVNVCGANDGKIGAENQYDIKGGLGDCASIGNVSGVSVGQNSGSIGAGNKINIS
;
A
#
# COMPACT_ATOMS: atom_id res chain seq x y z
N MET A 1 17.31 7.27 -0.59
CA MET A 1 16.01 6.94 0.05
C MET A 1 15.51 5.68 -0.61
N SER A 2 15.41 4.56 0.11
CA SER A 2 14.95 3.29 -0.49
C SER A 2 13.44 3.32 -0.67
N GLN A 3 12.97 2.99 -1.86
CA GLN A 3 11.55 2.89 -2.21
C GLN A 3 11.30 1.50 -2.78
N ILE A 4 10.56 0.67 -2.06
CA ILE A 4 10.38 -0.74 -2.41
C ILE A 4 8.88 -0.99 -2.59
N ALA A 5 8.51 -1.47 -3.77
CA ALA A 5 7.15 -1.88 -4.12
C ALA A 5 6.06 -0.81 -3.88
N ASN A 6 6.43 0.46 -3.87
CA ASN A 6 5.45 1.55 -3.80
C ASN A 6 4.69 1.66 -5.12
N VAL A 7 3.38 1.90 -5.02
CA VAL A 7 2.50 2.21 -6.14
C VAL A 7 2.18 3.71 -6.10
N LYS A 8 2.37 4.40 -7.21
CA LYS A 8 2.13 5.84 -7.31
C LYS A 8 1.51 6.23 -8.64
N ASN A 9 0.72 7.31 -8.67
CA ASN A 9 0.18 7.93 -9.87
C ASN A 9 -0.61 6.95 -10.75
N VAL A 10 -1.57 6.23 -10.16
CA VAL A 10 -2.40 5.27 -10.89
C VAL A 10 -3.69 5.95 -11.33
N SER A 11 -4.06 5.80 -12.59
CA SER A 11 -5.37 6.21 -13.11
C SER A 11 -6.09 5.00 -13.71
N ALA A 12 -7.32 4.77 -13.29
CA ALA A 12 -8.16 3.67 -13.78
C ALA A 12 -9.59 4.13 -14.07
N GLY A 13 -10.26 3.41 -14.97
CA GLY A 13 -11.70 3.57 -15.24
C GLY A 13 -12.53 3.06 -14.07
N CYS A 14 -12.93 1.79 -14.10
CA CYS A 14 -13.45 1.07 -12.94
C CYS A 14 -12.39 0.11 -12.40
N ASN A 15 -12.37 -0.11 -11.08
CA ASN A 15 -11.52 -1.11 -10.44
C ASN A 15 -12.37 -2.20 -9.78
N ALA A 16 -12.42 -3.38 -10.39
CA ALA A 16 -12.91 -4.61 -9.75
C ALA A 16 -11.76 -5.53 -9.31
N GLY A 17 -10.50 -5.13 -9.58
CA GLY A 17 -9.30 -5.90 -9.31
C GLY A 17 -8.54 -5.41 -8.09
N LYS A 18 -7.21 -5.44 -8.17
CA LYS A 18 -6.31 -5.11 -7.05
C LYS A 18 -5.28 -4.08 -7.51
N ILE A 19 -5.23 -2.93 -6.85
CA ILE A 19 -4.21 -1.89 -7.05
C ILE A 19 -3.34 -1.85 -5.80
N GLY A 20 -2.11 -2.36 -5.87
CA GLY A 20 -1.20 -2.39 -4.72
C GLY A 20 -1.77 -3.09 -3.48
N ALA A 21 -2.61 -4.11 -3.68
CA ALA A 21 -3.35 -4.83 -2.65
C ALA A 21 -3.06 -6.35 -2.69
N ASP A 22 -3.34 -7.07 -1.60
CA ASP A 22 -3.07 -8.50 -1.38
C ASP A 22 -1.60 -8.92 -1.62
N ASN A 23 -0.64 -8.08 -1.24
CA ASN A 23 0.79 -8.39 -1.32
C ASN A 23 1.33 -8.85 0.03
N THR A 24 2.35 -9.71 0.00
CA THR A 24 3.15 -10.06 1.17
C THR A 24 4.57 -9.52 1.00
N TYR A 25 5.05 -8.82 2.02
CA TYR A 25 6.40 -8.27 2.09
C TYR A 25 7.15 -8.93 3.25
N ASP A 26 8.12 -9.78 2.95
CA ASP A 26 9.05 -10.34 3.94
C ASP A 26 10.38 -9.57 3.88
N VAL A 27 10.62 -8.72 4.88
CA VAL A 27 11.82 -7.88 4.96
C VAL A 27 12.76 -8.44 6.01
N GLN A 28 13.89 -8.96 5.54
CA GLN A 28 14.97 -9.44 6.39
C GLN A 28 15.97 -8.30 6.67
N GLY A 29 16.25 -8.02 7.94
CA GLY A 29 17.24 -7.00 8.35
C GLY A 29 16.69 -5.59 8.58
N GLY A 30 15.38 -5.40 8.50
CA GLY A 30 14.67 -4.19 8.90
C GLY A 30 14.41 -3.23 7.75
N VAL A 31 13.61 -2.20 8.03
CA VAL A 31 13.37 -1.09 7.09
C VAL A 31 14.23 0.10 7.53
N GLY A 32 15.13 0.56 6.65
CA GLY A 32 16.09 1.62 6.98
C GLY A 32 15.48 3.01 7.20
N LYS A 33 16.30 3.94 7.70
CA LYS A 33 15.92 5.35 7.91
C LYS A 33 15.42 6.00 6.62
N ASN A 34 14.32 6.76 6.73
CA ASN A 34 13.64 7.42 5.61
C ASN A 34 13.20 6.47 4.48
N ALA A 35 13.13 5.15 4.70
CA ALA A 35 12.73 4.22 3.66
C ALA A 35 11.20 4.14 3.52
N SER A 36 10.74 3.64 2.37
CA SER A 36 9.33 3.43 2.06
C SER A 36 9.11 2.03 1.50
N LEU A 37 8.09 1.34 2.00
CA LEU A 37 7.76 -0.04 1.64
C LEU A 37 6.27 -0.19 1.39
N GLY A 38 5.91 -0.55 0.16
CA GLY A 38 4.54 -0.92 -0.20
C GLY A 38 3.51 0.16 0.04
N ASN A 39 3.90 1.45 -0.06
CA ASN A 39 2.97 2.57 0.03
C ASN A 39 2.19 2.69 -1.29
N VAL A 40 0.91 3.04 -1.22
CA VAL A 40 0.04 3.35 -2.35
C VAL A 40 -0.34 4.83 -2.29
N THR A 41 0.02 5.59 -3.31
CA THR A 41 -0.13 7.05 -3.36
C THR A 41 -0.76 7.49 -4.67
N ASP A 42 -1.56 8.55 -4.63
CA ASP A 42 -2.07 9.23 -5.83
C ASP A 42 -2.78 8.28 -6.81
N VAL A 43 -3.87 7.68 -6.35
CA VAL A 43 -4.71 6.76 -7.14
C VAL A 43 -6.02 7.44 -7.49
N ASN A 44 -6.34 7.52 -8.78
CA ASN A 44 -7.60 8.05 -9.29
C ASN A 44 -8.38 6.97 -10.03
N VAL A 45 -9.56 6.61 -9.51
CA VAL A 45 -10.52 5.72 -10.18
C VAL A 45 -11.74 6.55 -10.57
N CYS A 46 -11.88 6.90 -11.84
CA CYS A 46 -12.96 7.81 -12.27
C CYS A 46 -14.35 7.15 -12.27
N GLY A 47 -14.41 5.82 -12.30
CA GLY A 47 -15.62 5.01 -12.17
C GLY A 47 -15.80 4.43 -10.76
N ALA A 48 -16.28 3.18 -10.69
CA ALA A 48 -16.49 2.48 -9.43
C ALA A 48 -15.24 1.71 -8.98
N ASN A 49 -15.01 1.68 -7.67
CA ASN A 49 -14.10 0.75 -7.01
C ASN A 49 -14.92 -0.32 -6.26
N ASP A 50 -14.98 -1.52 -6.84
CA ASP A 50 -15.54 -2.73 -6.22
C ASP A 50 -14.45 -3.71 -5.78
N GLY A 51 -13.19 -3.42 -6.15
CA GLY A 51 -12.01 -4.19 -5.80
C GLY A 51 -11.24 -3.65 -4.60
N LYS A 52 -9.92 -3.81 -4.62
CA LYS A 52 -9.01 -3.42 -3.53
C LYS A 52 -7.99 -2.39 -3.98
N ILE A 53 -7.73 -1.38 -3.15
CA ILE A 53 -6.67 -0.38 -3.34
C ILE A 53 -5.84 -0.31 -2.06
N GLY A 54 -4.56 -0.70 -2.12
CA GLY A 54 -3.66 -0.65 -0.97
C GLY A 54 -4.14 -1.46 0.24
N ALA A 55 -5.03 -2.43 0.04
CA ALA A 55 -5.71 -3.16 1.10
C ALA A 55 -5.17 -4.60 1.23
N GLU A 56 -5.37 -5.20 2.40
CA GLU A 56 -5.04 -6.59 2.72
C GLU A 56 -3.59 -7.00 2.43
N ASN A 57 -2.67 -6.03 2.48
CA ASN A 57 -1.25 -6.30 2.42
C ASN A 57 -0.73 -6.80 3.77
N GLN A 58 0.25 -7.71 3.72
CA GLN A 58 0.96 -8.21 4.88
C GLN A 58 2.42 -7.77 4.84
N TYR A 59 2.89 -7.16 5.92
CA TYR A 59 4.27 -6.70 6.08
C TYR A 59 4.87 -7.43 7.27
N ASP A 60 5.78 -8.36 7.00
CA ASP A 60 6.53 -9.10 8.01
C ASP A 60 7.98 -8.58 7.99
N ILE A 61 8.34 -7.77 8.99
CA ILE A 61 9.60 -7.03 9.03
C ILE A 61 10.43 -7.49 10.22
N LYS A 62 11.56 -8.12 9.93
CA LYS A 62 12.52 -8.58 10.93
C LYS A 62 13.65 -7.57 11.06
N GLY A 63 14.00 -7.14 12.28
CA GLY A 63 15.10 -6.21 12.54
C GLY A 63 14.67 -4.75 12.73
N GLY A 64 13.37 -4.49 12.82
CA GLY A 64 12.81 -3.20 13.22
C GLY A 64 12.70 -2.14 12.12
N LEU A 65 12.34 -0.93 12.56
CA LEU A 65 12.12 0.25 11.71
C LEU A 65 13.14 1.34 12.05
N GLY A 66 13.78 1.89 11.03
CA GLY A 66 14.57 3.11 11.15
C GLY A 66 13.68 4.36 11.22
N ASP A 67 14.26 5.45 11.71
CA ASP A 67 13.55 6.73 11.83
C ASP A 67 12.88 7.14 10.52
N CYS A 68 11.65 7.67 10.62
CA CYS A 68 10.89 8.19 9.49
C CYS A 68 10.66 7.16 8.36
N ALA A 69 10.71 5.86 8.65
CA ALA A 69 10.24 4.83 7.73
C ALA A 69 8.72 4.95 7.50
N SER A 70 8.27 4.60 6.30
CA SER A 70 6.85 4.58 5.92
C SER A 70 6.48 3.24 5.30
N ILE A 71 5.43 2.60 5.81
CA ILE A 71 5.08 1.23 5.44
C ILE A 71 3.57 1.14 5.24
N GLY A 72 3.15 0.64 4.08
CA GLY A 72 1.75 0.36 3.78
C GLY A 72 0.81 1.57 3.86
N ASN A 73 1.35 2.78 3.73
CA ASN A 73 0.53 3.98 3.71
C ASN A 73 -0.32 4.00 2.44
N VAL A 74 -1.61 4.29 2.58
CA VAL A 74 -2.52 4.55 1.46
C VAL A 74 -2.98 6.00 1.54
N SER A 75 -2.67 6.81 0.53
CA SER A 75 -2.99 8.24 0.53
C SER A 75 -3.23 8.80 -0.87
N GLY A 76 -3.89 9.95 -0.97
CA GLY A 76 -4.19 10.56 -2.27
C GLY A 76 -5.11 9.71 -3.15
N VAL A 77 -6.07 8.99 -2.55
CA VAL A 77 -7.00 8.13 -3.29
C VAL A 77 -8.31 8.88 -3.58
N SER A 78 -8.65 9.01 -4.85
CA SER A 78 -9.90 9.57 -5.36
C SER A 78 -10.65 8.50 -6.14
N VAL A 79 -11.91 8.27 -5.77
CA VAL A 79 -12.76 7.25 -6.40
C VAL A 79 -14.17 7.81 -6.60
N GLY A 80 -14.82 7.50 -7.72
CA GLY A 80 -16.18 7.96 -7.99
C GLY A 80 -17.22 7.31 -7.06
N GLN A 81 -17.36 5.99 -7.16
CA GLN A 81 -18.12 5.18 -6.19
C GLN A 81 -17.19 4.16 -5.55
N ASN A 82 -17.41 3.81 -4.28
CA ASN A 82 -16.61 2.82 -3.58
C ASN A 82 -17.50 1.82 -2.84
N SER A 83 -17.51 0.57 -3.32
CA SER A 83 -18.10 -0.57 -2.60
C SER A 83 -17.03 -1.56 -2.10
N GLY A 84 -15.82 -1.46 -2.64
CA GLY A 84 -14.66 -2.26 -2.24
C GLY A 84 -13.83 -1.65 -1.10
N SER A 85 -12.58 -2.12 -0.98
CA SER A 85 -11.68 -1.79 0.14
C SER A 85 -10.56 -0.84 -0.28
N ILE A 86 -10.32 0.19 0.54
CA ILE A 86 -9.18 1.11 0.38
C ILE A 86 -8.40 1.12 1.70
N GLY A 87 -7.14 0.69 1.67
CA GLY A 87 -6.26 0.66 2.85
C GLY A 87 -6.68 -0.27 4.00
N ALA A 88 -7.77 -1.02 3.85
CA ALA A 88 -8.33 -1.87 4.90
C ALA A 88 -7.58 -3.20 5.02
N GLY A 89 -7.58 -3.81 6.21
CA GLY A 89 -7.10 -5.18 6.40
C GLY A 89 -5.58 -5.39 6.30
N ASN A 90 -4.80 -4.32 6.20
CA ASN A 90 -3.34 -4.39 6.22
C ASN A 90 -2.86 -4.91 7.59
N LYS A 91 -1.86 -5.80 7.57
CA LYS A 91 -1.23 -6.35 8.78
C LYS A 91 0.25 -6.03 8.76
N ILE A 92 0.75 -5.45 9.84
CA ILE A 92 2.15 -5.10 10.00
C ILE A 92 2.67 -5.82 11.24
N ASN A 93 3.58 -6.76 11.03
CA ASN A 93 4.29 -7.49 12.08
C ASN A 93 5.74 -7.04 12.08
N ILE A 94 6.22 -6.58 13.24
CA ILE A 94 7.59 -6.11 13.43
C ILE A 94 8.18 -6.90 14.59
N SER A 95 9.31 -7.56 14.33
CA SER A 95 10.01 -8.41 15.30
C SER A 95 11.52 -8.21 15.29
#